data_AF-A0AA36J9F3-F1
#
_entry.id   AF-A0AA36J9F3-F1
#
_cell.length_a   1.000
_cell.length_b   1.000
_cell.length_c   1.000
_cell.angle_alpha   90.00
_cell.angle_beta   90.00
_cell.angle_gamma   90.00
#
_symmetry.space_group_name_H-M   'P 1'
#
loop_
_entity.id
_entity.type
_entity.pdbx_description
1 polymer ?
#
loop_
_entity_poly.entity_id
_entity_poly.type
_entity_poly.pdbx_seq_one_letter_code
_entity_poly.pdbx_strand_id
1 'polypeptide(L)'
;MDYLRELGAVDGSEPYVLMPNYMLGPSNCDGTTSFYDLCCPSTCEVHKGHLERAVMSATDHLSAISSVVQERLGAEVPAPMQQQLQELSKDGGQILIHGRAFADWLHKVFPRDCPRPRAADFQGMAGDIVPDANAEFQHVTDLKQDLFEW
;
A
#
# COMPACT_ATOMS: atom_id res chain seq x y z
N MET A 1 -19.04 -3.50 -10.10
CA MET A 1 -18.70 -3.50 -8.66
C MET A 1 -17.59 -4.48 -8.33
N ASP A 2 -17.47 -5.59 -9.07
CA ASP A 2 -16.47 -6.63 -8.80
C ASP A 2 -15.04 -6.13 -8.93
N TYR A 3 -14.75 -5.28 -9.91
CA TYR A 3 -13.45 -4.59 -10.00
C TYR A 3 -13.04 -3.84 -8.72
N LEU A 4 -13.97 -3.09 -8.10
CA LEU A 4 -13.66 -2.36 -6.86
C LEU A 4 -13.44 -3.30 -5.66
N ARG A 5 -14.08 -4.48 -5.67
CA ARG A 5 -13.87 -5.53 -4.67
C ARG A 5 -12.51 -6.19 -4.86
N GLU A 6 -12.16 -6.48 -6.11
CA GLU A 6 -10.85 -7.00 -6.48
C GLU A 6 -9.78 -6.03 -6.01
N LEU A 7 -9.85 -4.75 -6.36
CA LEU A 7 -8.93 -3.70 -5.86
C LEU A 7 -8.89 -3.57 -4.32
N GLY A 8 -9.83 -4.18 -3.60
CA GLY A 8 -9.98 -4.01 -2.15
C GLY A 8 -10.46 -2.61 -1.76
N ALA A 9 -10.94 -1.83 -2.73
CA ALA A 9 -11.46 -0.48 -2.55
C ALA A 9 -12.83 -0.47 -1.85
N VAL A 10 -13.55 -1.59 -1.85
CA VAL A 10 -14.77 -1.81 -1.07
C VAL A 10 -14.67 -3.15 -0.34
N ASP A 11 -15.27 -3.28 0.84
CA ASP A 11 -15.31 -4.56 1.59
C ASP A 11 -16.68 -5.25 1.56
N GLY A 12 -17.67 -4.64 0.90
CA GLY A 12 -19.00 -5.21 0.70
C GLY A 12 -19.95 -5.12 1.90
N SER A 13 -19.48 -4.69 3.08
CA SER A 13 -20.33 -4.49 4.26
C SER A 13 -20.98 -3.10 4.29
N GLU A 14 -20.30 -2.10 3.73
CA GLU A 14 -20.72 -0.70 3.75
C GLU A 14 -20.60 -0.06 2.35
N PRO A 15 -21.40 0.97 2.03
CA PRO A 15 -21.36 1.66 0.73
C PRO A 15 -20.20 2.68 0.63
N TYR A 16 -19.09 2.45 1.35
CA TYR A 16 -17.94 3.34 1.36
C TYR A 16 -16.80 2.79 0.50
N VAL A 17 -16.10 3.71 -0.17
CA VAL A 17 -14.90 3.41 -0.94
C VAL A 17 -13.67 3.87 -0.17
N LEU A 18 -12.70 2.98 -0.03
CA LEU A 18 -11.36 3.31 0.44
C LEU A 18 -10.63 4.08 -0.65
N MET A 19 -10.67 5.41 -0.55
CA MET A 19 -10.12 6.31 -1.57
C MET A 19 -8.68 5.99 -1.97
N PRO A 20 -7.72 5.70 -1.06
CA PRO A 20 -6.35 5.38 -1.47
C PRO A 20 -6.26 4.10 -2.32
N ASN A 21 -7.07 3.08 -2.00
CA ASN A 21 -7.13 1.83 -2.79
C ASN A 21 -7.72 2.09 -4.19
N TYR A 22 -8.71 2.97 -4.30
CA TYR A 22 -9.28 3.35 -5.59
C TYR A 22 -8.29 4.16 -6.42
N MET A 23 -7.79 5.29 -5.88
CA MET A 23 -6.94 6.23 -6.60
C MET A 23 -5.63 5.63 -7.10
N LEU A 24 -5.05 4.69 -6.34
CA LEU A 24 -3.82 3.98 -6.72
C LEU A 24 -4.10 2.72 -7.54
N GLY A 25 -5.37 2.45 -7.87
CA GLY A 25 -5.77 1.33 -8.71
C GLY A 25 -5.39 1.55 -10.18
N PRO A 26 -5.12 0.48 -10.94
CA PRO A 26 -4.64 0.59 -12.33
C PRO A 26 -5.56 1.34 -13.28
N SER A 27 -6.88 1.36 -13.04
CA SER A 27 -7.85 2.14 -13.85
C SER A 27 -7.64 3.65 -13.77
N ASN A 28 -6.93 4.13 -12.74
CA ASN A 28 -6.59 5.54 -12.55
C ASN A 28 -5.18 5.89 -13.05
N CYS A 29 -4.55 4.98 -13.79
CA CYS A 29 -3.28 5.23 -14.46
C CYS A 29 -3.48 5.43 -15.97
N ASP A 30 -2.74 6.40 -16.51
CA ASP A 30 -2.68 6.69 -17.94
C ASP A 30 -1.58 5.84 -18.59
N GLY A 31 -2.02 4.87 -19.40
CA GLY A 31 -1.14 3.99 -20.16
C GLY A 31 -0.59 4.73 -21.37
N THR A 32 0.53 5.42 -21.20
CA THR A 32 1.12 6.23 -22.28
C THR A 32 1.98 5.41 -23.24
N THR A 33 2.56 4.31 -22.76
CA THR A 33 3.38 3.38 -23.55
C THR A 33 3.28 1.98 -22.96
N SER A 34 3.69 0.95 -23.72
CA SER A 34 3.75 -0.43 -23.21
C SER A 34 4.82 -0.68 -22.14
N PHE A 35 5.66 0.32 -21.84
CA PHE A 35 6.78 0.19 -20.89
C PHE A 35 6.50 0.81 -19.52
N TYR A 36 5.61 1.81 -19.44
CA TYR A 36 5.29 2.49 -18.19
C TYR A 36 3.91 3.14 -18.20
N ASP A 37 3.26 3.08 -17.05
CA ASP A 37 2.01 3.77 -16.75
C ASP A 37 2.28 5.05 -15.95
N LEU A 38 1.57 6.13 -16.28
CA LEU A 38 1.57 7.36 -15.49
C LEU A 38 0.42 7.33 -14.48
N CYS A 39 0.75 7.09 -13.21
CA CYS A 39 -0.22 7.03 -12.12
C CYS A 39 -0.20 8.28 -11.23
N CYS A 40 -1.26 8.48 -10.46
CA CYS A 40 -1.27 9.47 -9.39
C CYS A 40 -0.15 9.19 -8.37
N PRO A 41 0.53 10.23 -7.84
CA PRO A 41 1.54 10.05 -6.81
C PRO A 41 0.90 9.51 -5.53
N SER A 42 1.58 8.54 -4.91
CA SER A 42 1.16 7.97 -3.63
C SER A 42 1.76 8.77 -2.47
N THR A 43 0.91 9.43 -1.70
CA THR A 43 1.31 10.06 -0.43
C THR A 43 1.88 9.02 0.55
N CYS A 44 1.40 7.77 0.50
CA CYS A 44 1.93 6.69 1.32
C CYS A 44 3.41 6.41 1.06
N GLU A 45 3.87 6.49 -0.20
CA GLU A 45 5.28 6.28 -0.51
C GLU A 45 6.16 7.37 0.12
N VAL A 46 5.64 8.59 0.30
CA VAL A 46 6.33 9.64 1.07
C VAL A 46 6.42 9.26 2.55
N HIS A 47 5.41 8.63 3.13
CA HIS A 47 5.51 8.13 4.52
C HIS A 47 6.54 7.00 4.62
N LYS A 48 6.48 6.03 3.71
CA LYS A 48 7.41 4.89 3.65
C LYS A 48 8.86 5.33 3.50
N GLY A 49 9.16 6.27 2.60
CA GLY A 49 10.52 6.76 2.41
C GLY A 49 11.11 7.50 3.62
N HIS A 50 10.30 8.06 4.52
CA HIS A 50 10.79 8.57 5.80
C HIS A 50 11.08 7.45 6.80
N LEU A 51 10.19 6.45 6.85
CA LEU A 51 10.32 5.29 7.73
C LEU A 51 11.54 4.44 7.36
N GLU A 52 11.77 4.20 6.07
CA GLU A 52 12.92 3.46 5.54
C GLU A 52 14.23 4.12 5.96
N ARG A 53 14.36 5.45 5.76
CA ARG A 53 15.55 6.20 6.18
C ARG A 53 15.79 6.12 7.69
N ALA A 54 14.73 6.23 8.49
CA ALA A 54 14.85 6.15 9.94
C ALA A 54 15.32 4.76 10.39
N VAL A 55 14.68 3.71 9.87
CA VAL A 55 14.99 2.31 10.19
C VAL A 55 16.40 1.92 9.74
N MET A 56 16.86 2.39 8.58
CA MET A 56 18.23 2.13 8.10
C MET A 56 19.32 2.64 9.07
N SER A 57 19.02 3.69 9.85
CA SER A 57 19.98 4.34 10.75
C SER A 57 19.87 3.90 12.21
N ALA A 58 18.79 3.21 12.58
CA ALA A 58 18.43 2.96 13.96
C ALA A 58 18.54 1.46 14.33
N THR A 59 19.09 1.17 15.51
CA THR A 59 19.09 -0.19 16.05
C THR A 59 17.75 -0.54 16.69
N ASP A 60 17.05 0.45 17.24
CA ASP A 60 15.71 0.30 17.80
C ASP A 60 14.67 0.83 16.79
N HIS A 61 14.03 -0.08 16.05
CA HIS A 61 13.06 0.31 15.03
C HIS A 61 11.78 0.87 15.66
N LEU A 62 11.42 0.43 16.87
CA LEU A 62 10.17 0.82 17.53
C LEU A 62 10.18 2.33 17.83
N SER A 63 11.24 2.83 18.47
CA SER A 63 11.36 4.26 18.77
C SER A 63 11.54 5.10 17.51
N ALA A 64 12.35 4.64 16.55
CA ALA A 64 12.56 5.33 15.28
C ALA A 64 11.26 5.51 14.49
N ILE A 65 10.47 4.43 14.31
CA ILE A 65 9.18 4.48 13.61
C ILE A 65 8.19 5.37 14.36
N SER A 66 8.11 5.24 15.69
CA SER A 66 7.20 6.05 16.50
C SER A 66 7.48 7.55 16.38
N SER A 67 8.76 7.95 16.42
CA SER A 67 9.18 9.35 16.27
C SER A 67 8.81 9.92 14.90
N VAL A 68 9.09 9.16 13.83
CA VAL A 68 8.77 9.60 12.46
C VAL A 68 7.27 9.75 12.28
N VAL A 69 6.49 8.77 12.74
CA VAL A 69 5.03 8.83 12.61
C VAL A 69 4.44 10.00 13.40
N GLN A 70 4.92 10.25 14.61
CA GLN A 70 4.47 11.39 15.41
C GLN A 70 4.74 12.72 14.71
N GLU A 71 5.92 12.90 14.11
CA GLU A 71 6.25 14.08 13.31
C GLU A 71 5.28 14.24 12.12
N ARG A 72 5.02 13.15 11.40
CA ARG A 72 4.18 13.16 10.20
C ARG A 72 2.69 13.34 10.51
N LEU A 73 2.21 12.86 11.66
CA LEU A 73 0.85 13.11 12.14
C LEU A 73 0.67 14.53 12.68
N GLY A 74 1.75 15.15 13.18
CA GLY A 74 1.68 16.39 13.97
C GLY A 74 0.96 16.21 15.30
N ALA A 75 0.80 14.95 15.75
CA ALA A 75 0.07 14.57 16.96
C ALA A 75 0.63 13.25 17.50
N GLU A 76 0.31 12.92 18.76
CA GLU A 76 0.70 11.64 19.35
C GLU A 76 0.06 10.45 18.62
N VAL A 77 0.83 9.38 18.47
CA VAL A 77 0.33 8.12 17.91
C VAL A 77 -0.71 7.54 18.87
N PRO A 78 -1.95 7.21 18.43
CA PRO A 78 -2.95 6.63 19.30
C PRO A 78 -2.48 5.35 20.01
N ALA A 79 -2.82 5.18 21.28
CA ALA A 79 -2.36 4.05 22.11
C ALA A 79 -2.58 2.66 21.47
N PRO A 80 -3.73 2.37 20.81
CA PRO A 80 -3.92 1.08 20.14
C PRO A 80 -2.91 0.83 19.00
N MET A 81 -2.50 1.88 18.29
CA MET A 81 -1.51 1.78 17.22
C MET A 81 -0.10 1.60 17.78
N GLN A 82 0.22 2.24 18.92
CA GLN A 82 1.50 2.01 19.60
C GLN A 82 1.62 0.57 20.08
N GLN A 83 0.56 0.01 20.67
CA GLN A 83 0.52 -1.38 21.11
C GLN A 83 0.69 -2.35 19.93
N GLN A 84 -0.01 -2.11 18.82
CA GLN A 84 0.17 -2.91 17.60
C GLN A 84 1.61 -2.84 17.07
N LEU A 85 2.24 -1.66 17.09
CA LEU A 85 3.63 -1.52 16.65
C LEU A 85 4.59 -2.29 17.57
N GLN A 86 4.36 -2.27 18.88
CA GLN A 86 5.12 -3.08 19.85
C GLN A 86 4.97 -4.58 19.57
N GLU A 87 3.78 -5.04 19.19
CA GLU A 87 3.54 -6.43 18.79
C GLU A 87 4.32 -6.83 17.55
N LEU A 88 4.45 -5.93 16.57
CA LEU A 88 5.26 -6.15 15.36
C LEU A 88 6.77 -6.19 15.65
N SER A 89 7.21 -5.68 16.80
CA SER A 89 8.62 -5.60 17.21
C SER A 89 9.10 -6.81 18.02
N LYS A 90 8.25 -7.82 18.28
CA LYS A 90 8.49 -8.89 19.26
C LYS A 90 9.69 -9.80 18.93
N ASP A 91 10.20 -9.80 17.70
CA ASP A 91 11.30 -10.67 17.25
C ASP A 91 12.65 -9.92 17.18
N GLY A 92 13.13 -9.41 18.32
CA GLY A 92 14.49 -8.86 18.43
C GLY A 92 14.65 -7.40 18.02
N GLY A 93 13.58 -6.60 18.09
CA GLY A 93 13.65 -5.14 17.87
C GLY A 93 13.66 -4.71 16.41
N GLN A 94 13.68 -5.67 15.48
CA GLN A 94 13.50 -5.43 14.06
C GLN A 94 12.03 -5.57 13.68
N ILE A 95 11.55 -4.65 12.84
CA ILE A 95 10.20 -4.66 12.27
C ILE A 95 10.34 -4.84 10.76
N LEU A 96 9.63 -5.82 10.20
CA LEU A 96 9.56 -6.05 8.74
C LEU A 96 8.65 -5.00 8.09
N ILE A 97 9.22 -3.84 7.75
CA ILE A 97 8.48 -2.68 7.23
C ILE A 97 7.86 -2.88 5.84
N HIS A 98 8.31 -3.89 5.09
CA HIS A 98 7.72 -4.27 3.79
C HIS A 98 6.73 -5.44 3.91
N GLY A 99 6.39 -5.86 5.13
CA GLY A 99 5.43 -6.95 5.37
C GLY A 99 3.99 -6.47 5.44
N ARG A 100 3.05 -7.38 5.17
CA ARG A 100 1.60 -7.13 5.21
C ARG A 100 1.15 -6.52 6.54
N ALA A 101 1.64 -7.04 7.67
CA ALA A 101 1.23 -6.59 8.99
C ALA A 101 1.64 -5.13 9.28
N PHE A 102 2.81 -4.70 8.79
CA PHE A 102 3.23 -3.31 8.88
C PHE A 102 2.43 -2.41 7.94
N ALA A 103 2.12 -2.86 6.72
CA ALA A 103 1.24 -2.12 5.81
C ALA A 103 -0.17 -1.95 6.39
N ASP A 104 -0.72 -2.99 7.02
CA ASP A 104 -2.00 -2.94 7.74
C ASP A 104 -1.96 -1.91 8.87
N TRP A 105 -0.87 -1.88 9.63
CA TRP A 105 -0.65 -0.88 10.68
C TRP A 105 -0.56 0.53 10.10
N LEU A 106 0.21 0.73 9.04
CA LEU A 106 0.42 2.04 8.41
C LEU A 106 -0.88 2.60 7.82
N HIS A 107 -1.75 1.75 7.26
CA HIS A 107 -3.08 2.14 6.85
C HIS A 107 -3.93 2.66 8.02
N LYS A 108 -3.88 2.03 9.19
CA LYS A 108 -4.63 2.51 10.37
C LYS A 108 -4.11 3.85 10.89
N VAL A 109 -2.81 4.09 10.76
CA VAL A 109 -2.17 5.35 11.14
C VAL A 109 -2.49 6.47 10.15
N PHE A 110 -2.39 6.19 8.85
CA PHE A 110 -2.62 7.15 7.76
C PHE A 110 -3.73 6.68 6.81
N PRO A 111 -4.99 6.60 7.26
CA PRO A 111 -6.08 5.96 6.49
C PRO A 111 -6.46 6.68 5.20
N ARG A 112 -6.07 7.96 5.07
CA ARG A 112 -6.32 8.78 3.88
C ARG A 112 -5.17 8.81 2.90
N ASP A 113 -3.98 8.38 3.32
CA ASP A 113 -2.78 8.44 2.50
C ASP A 113 -2.35 7.04 2.07
N CYS A 114 -2.50 6.06 2.96
CA CYS A 114 -2.04 4.70 2.76
C CYS A 114 -3.19 3.75 2.43
N PRO A 115 -3.05 2.93 1.37
CA PRO A 115 -4.06 1.94 1.01
C PRO A 115 -4.09 0.80 2.02
N ARG A 116 -5.28 0.22 2.21
CA ARG A 116 -5.45 -1.01 2.98
C ARG A 116 -4.89 -2.18 2.17
N PRO A 117 -3.93 -2.96 2.72
CA PRO A 117 -3.35 -4.06 1.98
C PRO A 117 -4.31 -5.26 1.88
N ARG A 118 -4.30 -5.92 0.73
CA ARG A 118 -4.94 -7.23 0.51
C ARG A 118 -3.94 -8.34 0.81
N ALA A 119 -4.45 -9.54 1.11
CA ALA A 119 -3.58 -10.72 1.20
C ALA A 119 -2.88 -11.02 -0.13
N ALA A 120 -3.59 -10.83 -1.25
CA ALA A 120 -3.06 -11.03 -2.61
C ALA A 120 -1.88 -10.12 -2.94
N ASP A 121 -1.80 -8.90 -2.35
CA ASP A 121 -0.70 -7.96 -2.61
C ASP A 121 0.66 -8.48 -2.10
N PHE A 122 0.64 -9.47 -1.21
CA PHE A 122 1.84 -10.05 -0.58
C PHE A 122 2.02 -11.53 -0.96
N GLN A 123 1.15 -12.07 -1.81
CA GLN A 123 1.40 -13.34 -2.49
C GLN A 123 2.30 -13.02 -3.67
N GLY A 124 3.54 -13.52 -3.64
CA GLY A 124 4.50 -13.25 -4.72
C GLY A 124 3.95 -13.70 -6.08
N MET A 125 4.41 -13.06 -7.16
CA MET A 125 4.13 -13.47 -8.54
C MET A 125 4.89 -14.77 -8.89
N ALA A 126 4.69 -15.82 -8.12
CA ALA A 126 5.27 -17.13 -8.38
C ALA A 126 4.44 -17.83 -9.46
N GLY A 127 4.55 -17.35 -10.71
CA GLY A 127 4.00 -18.05 -11.88
C GLY A 127 3.27 -17.20 -12.92
N ASP A 128 3.02 -15.92 -12.67
CA ASP A 128 2.22 -15.08 -13.57
C ASP A 128 3.08 -14.36 -14.63
N ILE A 129 2.45 -14.03 -15.77
CA ILE A 129 3.04 -13.25 -16.86
C ILE A 129 3.56 -11.93 -16.27
N VAL A 130 4.82 -11.60 -16.54
CA VAL A 130 5.39 -10.30 -16.16
C VAL A 130 5.08 -9.32 -17.29
N PRO A 131 4.54 -8.12 -17.00
CA PRO A 131 4.37 -7.08 -18.01
C PRO A 131 5.68 -6.81 -18.74
N ASP A 132 5.62 -6.84 -20.06
CA ASP A 132 6.77 -6.69 -20.94
C ASP A 132 6.40 -5.83 -22.16
N ALA A 133 7.32 -5.71 -23.11
CA ALA A 133 7.10 -4.91 -24.32
C ALA A 133 5.88 -5.37 -25.16
N ASN A 134 5.37 -6.59 -24.93
CA ASN A 134 4.29 -7.22 -25.68
C ASN A 134 2.94 -7.18 -24.93
N ALA A 135 2.92 -6.88 -23.62
CA ALA A 135 1.69 -6.79 -22.84
C ALA A 135 1.82 -5.78 -21.68
N GLU A 136 0.96 -4.76 -21.70
CA GLU A 136 0.91 -3.72 -20.66
C GLU A 136 0.42 -4.28 -19.32
N PHE A 137 0.75 -3.60 -18.21
CA PHE A 137 0.38 -4.03 -16.86
C PHE A 137 -1.13 -4.25 -16.71
N GLN A 138 -1.93 -3.38 -17.32
CA GLN A 138 -3.39 -3.45 -17.32
C GLN A 138 -3.94 -4.65 -18.14
N HIS A 139 -3.19 -5.12 -19.13
CA HIS A 139 -3.52 -6.29 -19.95
C HIS A 139 -3.14 -7.59 -19.21
N VAL A 140 -2.01 -7.59 -18.52
CA VAL A 140 -1.50 -8.75 -17.76
C VAL A 140 -2.30 -9.02 -16.49
N THR A 141 -2.91 -7.98 -15.92
CA THR A 141 -3.72 -8.10 -14.70
C THR A 141 -5.20 -8.44 -14.97
N ASP A 142 -5.60 -8.58 -16.24
CA ASP A 142 -7.01 -8.76 -16.67
C ASP A 142 -7.97 -7.66 -16.17
N LEU A 143 -7.43 -6.52 -15.70
CA LEU A 143 -8.22 -5.46 -15.06
C LEU A 143 -8.89 -4.49 -16.05
N LYS A 144 -8.59 -4.58 -17.36
CA LYS A 144 -9.09 -3.65 -18.39
C LYS A 144 -9.61 -4.28 -19.69
N GLN A 145 -9.83 -5.60 -19.76
CA GLN A 145 -10.23 -6.24 -21.03
C GLN A 145 -11.56 -5.70 -21.64
N ASP A 146 -12.43 -5.05 -20.86
CA ASP A 146 -13.79 -4.71 -21.32
C ASP A 146 -14.10 -3.20 -21.53
N LEU A 147 -13.11 -2.29 -21.49
CA LEU A 147 -13.39 -0.83 -21.47
C LEU A 147 -13.22 -0.09 -22.81
N PHE A 148 -12.88 -0.75 -23.91
CA PHE A 148 -12.68 -0.10 -25.22
C PHE A 148 -13.23 -0.92 -26.40
N GLU A 149 -14.41 -1.53 -26.25
CA GLU A 149 -15.23 -1.90 -27.43
C GLU A 149 -16.24 -0.78 -27.73
N TRP A 150 -15.88 0.11 -28.65
CA TRP A 150 -16.80 0.92 -29.44
C TRP A 150 -16.36 0.95 -30.91
#